data_AF-A0AA46DB84-F1
#
_entry.id   AF-A0AA46DB84-F1
#
_cell.length_a   1.000
_cell.length_b   1.000
_cell.length_c   1.000
_cell.angle_alpha   90.00
_cell.angle_beta   90.00
_cell.angle_gamma   90.00
#
_symmetry.space_group_name_H-M   'P 1'
#
loop_
_entity.id
_entity.type
_entity.pdbx_description
1 polymer ?
#
loop_
_entity_poly.entity_id
_entity_poly.type
_entity_poly.pdbx_seq_one_letter_code
_entity_poly.pdbx_strand_id
1 'polypeptide(L)'
;MLPHLAARLFGTPLLVQRAKLDVILAVLSERLHLAAPDVELAPPLPRAPNPPAFPSSSIAVLPIHGTLVKRTLGLEAASGLTSYAEIGTRLEAALGDPLVAGIVLDIDSPGGETGGCFELARR
;
A
#
# COMPACT_ATOMS: atom_id res chain seq x y z
N MET A 1 -16.16 -8.56 -6.43
CA MET A 1 -14.68 -8.41 -6.42
C MET A 1 -14.15 -7.79 -7.73
N LEU A 2 -14.40 -8.37 -8.90
CA LEU A 2 -13.91 -7.85 -10.20
C LEU A 2 -14.36 -6.41 -10.54
N PRO A 3 -15.65 -6.03 -10.41
CA PRO A 3 -16.09 -4.66 -10.65
C PRO A 3 -15.43 -3.64 -9.72
N HIS A 4 -15.10 -4.07 -8.50
CA HIS A 4 -14.43 -3.24 -7.52
C HIS A 4 -12.96 -2.99 -7.90
N LEU A 5 -12.24 -4.02 -8.35
CA LEU A 5 -10.88 -3.87 -8.90
C LEU A 5 -10.85 -2.98 -10.15
N ALA A 6 -11.80 -3.16 -11.07
CA ALA A 6 -11.92 -2.32 -12.26
C ALA A 6 -12.18 -0.85 -11.90
N ALA A 7 -13.05 -0.58 -10.92
CA ALA A 7 -13.30 0.78 -10.44
C ALA A 7 -12.04 1.43 -9.82
N ARG A 8 -11.17 0.66 -9.17
CA ARG A 8 -9.89 1.16 -8.64
C ARG A 8 -8.84 1.38 -9.71
N LEU A 9 -8.90 0.64 -10.82
CA LEU A 9 -7.94 0.75 -11.91
C LEU A 9 -8.30 1.87 -12.90
N PHE A 10 -9.59 2.07 -13.17
CA PHE A 10 -10.08 3.00 -14.20
C PHE A 10 -10.93 4.15 -13.64
N GLY A 11 -11.47 4.01 -12.43
CA GLY A 11 -12.39 4.99 -11.83
C GLY A 11 -11.73 5.92 -10.81
N THR A 12 -10.43 5.79 -10.55
CA THR A 12 -9.70 6.65 -9.63
C THR A 12 -8.34 7.06 -10.21
N PRO A 13 -7.85 8.28 -9.93
CA PRO A 13 -6.48 8.67 -10.28
C PRO A 13 -5.45 7.84 -9.51
N LEU A 14 -4.37 7.42 -10.19
CA LEU A 14 -3.30 6.61 -9.61
C LEU A 14 -1.97 7.37 -9.59
N LEU A 15 -1.28 7.30 -8.46
CA LEU A 15 0.12 7.68 -8.28
C LEU A 15 0.92 6.38 -8.06
N VAL A 16 1.00 5.56 -9.11
CA VAL A 16 1.64 4.24 -9.06
C VAL A 16 2.78 4.16 -10.06
N GLN A 17 3.88 3.52 -9.68
CA GLN A 17 4.96 3.21 -10.60
C GLN A 17 4.45 2.40 -11.79
N ARG A 18 4.96 2.73 -12.99
CA ARG A 18 4.53 2.10 -14.24
C ARG A 18 4.73 0.58 -14.22
N ALA A 19 5.89 0.11 -13.78
CA ALA A 19 6.19 -1.31 -13.70
C ALA A 19 5.18 -2.09 -12.83
N LYS A 20 4.72 -1.50 -11.71
CA LYS A 20 3.68 -2.13 -10.88
C LYS A 20 2.32 -2.14 -11.56
N LEU A 21 1.96 -1.07 -12.27
CA LEU A 21 0.71 -1.03 -13.04
C LEU A 21 0.68 -2.11 -14.13
N ASP A 22 1.79 -2.30 -14.83
CA ASP A 22 1.90 -3.32 -15.88
C ASP A 22 1.71 -4.73 -15.30
N VAL A 23 2.25 -5.00 -14.10
CA VAL A 23 1.99 -6.26 -13.35
C VAL A 23 0.51 -6.42 -12.98
N ILE A 24 -0.15 -5.36 -12.48
CA ILE A 24 -1.58 -5.39 -12.15
C ILE A 24 -2.42 -5.68 -13.40
N LEU A 25 -2.08 -5.02 -14.52
CA LEU A 25 -2.76 -5.21 -15.80
C LEU A 25 -2.55 -6.62 -16.35
N ALA A 26 -1.35 -7.18 -16.26
CA ALA A 26 -1.06 -8.55 -16.69
C ALA A 26 -1.93 -9.58 -15.95
N VAL A 27 -2.20 -9.38 -14.65
CA VAL A 27 -3.06 -10.27 -13.86
C VAL A 27 -4.56 -10.05 -14.13
N LEU A 28 -4.97 -8.81 -14.40
CA LEU A 28 -6.39 -8.46 -14.55
C LEU A 28 -6.89 -8.53 -16.00
N SER A 29 -6.00 -8.48 -16.99
CA SER A 29 -6.33 -8.44 -18.42
C SER A 29 -7.22 -9.60 -18.86
N GLU A 30 -6.88 -10.83 -18.46
CA GLU A 30 -7.68 -12.03 -18.76
C GLU A 30 -9.11 -11.92 -18.19
N ARG A 31 -9.21 -11.44 -16.94
CA ARG A 31 -10.49 -11.36 -16.21
C ARG A 31 -11.36 -10.18 -16.64
N LEU A 32 -10.76 -9.17 -17.28
CA LEU A 32 -11.41 -7.97 -17.77
C LEU A 32 -11.55 -7.94 -19.29
N HIS A 33 -11.11 -9.00 -19.98
CA HIS A 33 -11.08 -9.09 -21.45
C HIS A 33 -10.33 -7.93 -22.12
N LEU A 34 -9.18 -7.54 -21.55
CA LEU A 34 -8.32 -6.47 -22.06
C LEU A 34 -7.08 -7.06 -22.76
N ALA A 35 -6.48 -6.26 -23.64
CA ALA A 35 -5.14 -6.56 -24.14
C ALA A 35 -4.13 -6.56 -22.98
N ALA A 36 -3.43 -7.67 -22.78
CA ALA A 36 -2.41 -7.79 -21.75
C ALA A 36 -1.12 -7.07 -22.19
N PRO A 37 -0.44 -6.35 -21.29
CA PRO A 37 0.93 -5.90 -21.56
C PRO A 37 1.86 -7.13 -21.60
N ASP A 38 2.89 -7.07 -22.44
CA ASP A 38 3.92 -8.12 -22.52
C ASP A 38 4.88 -7.98 -21.34
N VAL A 39 4.57 -8.69 -20.26
CA VAL A 39 5.28 -8.61 -18.97
C VAL A 39 5.49 -10.01 -18.44
N GLU A 40 6.74 -10.37 -18.17
CA GLU A 40 7.08 -11.58 -17.43
C GLU A 40 6.77 -11.38 -15.94
N LEU A 41 5.77 -12.09 -15.44
CA LEU A 41 5.38 -12.04 -14.04
C LEU A 41 6.34 -12.87 -13.19
N ALA A 42 7.18 -12.20 -12.41
CA ALA A 42 7.96 -12.87 -11.38
C ALA A 42 7.05 -13.42 -10.27
N PRO A 43 7.36 -14.60 -9.69
CA PRO A 43 6.61 -15.14 -8.57
C PRO A 43 6.68 -14.19 -7.35
N PRO A 44 5.60 -14.10 -6.55
CA PRO A 44 5.59 -13.24 -5.38
C PRO A 44 6.66 -13.69 -4.38
N LEU A 45 7.50 -12.75 -3.96
CA LEU A 45 8.46 -12.97 -2.89
C LEU A 45 7.72 -13.03 -1.54
N PRO A 46 8.14 -13.90 -0.59
CA PRO A 46 7.61 -13.91 0.76
C PRO A 46 7.79 -12.53 1.40
N ARG A 47 6.70 -11.94 1.90
CA ARG A 47 6.77 -10.68 2.62
C ARG A 47 7.46 -10.93 3.96
N ALA A 48 8.54 -10.19 4.23
CA ALA A 48 9.13 -10.18 5.56
C ALA A 48 8.09 -9.66 6.56
N PRO A 49 7.92 -10.30 7.73
CA PRO A 49 7.02 -9.78 8.75
C PRO A 49 7.45 -8.36 9.12
N ASN A 50 6.48 -7.46 9.26
CA ASN A 50 6.77 -6.11 9.73
C ASN A 50 7.51 -6.23 11.08
N PRO A 51 8.63 -5.51 11.28
CA PRO A 51 9.29 -5.52 12.57
C PRO A 51 8.32 -5.04 13.66
N PRO A 52 8.43 -5.56 14.90
CA PRO A 52 7.60 -5.11 16.00
C PRO A 52 7.76 -3.60 16.18
N ALA A 53 6.64 -2.91 16.40
CA ALA A 53 6.56 -1.45 16.33
C ALA A 53 7.49 -0.69 17.30
N PHE A 54 8.05 -1.35 18.33
CA PHE A 54 8.89 -0.69 19.34
C PHE A 54 9.92 -1.64 19.95
N PRO A 55 11.16 -1.70 19.44
CA PRO A 55 12.26 -2.34 20.14
C PRO A 55 12.87 -1.33 21.11
N SER A 56 12.35 -1.21 22.35
CA SER A 56 13.02 -0.59 23.52
C SER A 56 13.68 0.79 23.33
N SER A 57 13.37 1.49 22.25
CA SER A 57 14.06 2.70 21.79
C SER A 57 13.01 3.78 21.61
N SER A 58 13.41 5.02 21.86
CA SER A 58 12.54 6.19 21.69
C SER A 58 12.22 6.48 20.21
N ILE A 59 12.44 5.55 19.29
CA ILE A 59 12.21 5.70 17.87
C ILE A 59 11.15 4.70 17.43
N ALA A 60 10.00 5.20 16.97
CA ALA A 60 8.95 4.39 16.35
C ALA A 60 9.31 4.11 14.89
N VAL A 61 9.24 2.86 14.44
CA VAL A 61 9.38 2.52 13.02
C VAL A 61 8.01 2.20 12.44
N LEU A 62 7.59 2.99 11.45
CA LEU A 62 6.32 2.83 10.75
C LEU A 62 6.55 2.21 9.36
N PRO A 63 6.24 0.92 9.17
CA PRO A 63 6.37 0.27 7.86
C PRO A 63 5.21 0.67 6.94
N ILE A 64 5.55 1.20 5.78
CA ILE A 64 4.67 1.59 4.67
C ILE A 64 5.08 0.76 3.46
N HIS A 65 4.64 -0.50 3.44
CA HIS A 65 5.07 -1.48 2.45
C HIS A 65 3.92 -1.98 1.57
N GLY A 66 4.17 -2.10 0.28
CA GLY A 66 3.18 -2.55 -0.70
C GLY A 66 2.37 -1.42 -1.33
N THR A 67 1.36 -1.78 -2.12
CA THR A 67 0.57 -0.82 -2.90
C THR A 67 -0.39 -0.04 -1.98
N LEU A 68 -0.38 1.28 -2.07
CA LEU A 68 -1.13 2.16 -1.17
C LEU A 68 -2.56 2.40 -1.67
N VAL A 69 -3.52 2.33 -0.76
CA VAL A 69 -4.95 2.39 -1.10
C VAL A 69 -5.70 3.24 -0.08
N LYS A 70 -6.82 3.85 -0.48
CA LYS A 70 -7.67 4.58 0.46
C LYS A 70 -8.25 3.66 1.52
N ARG A 71 -8.80 2.52 1.07
CA ARG A 71 -9.33 1.44 1.90
C ARG A 71 -9.08 0.11 1.21
N THR A 72 -8.73 -0.88 1.99
CA THR A 72 -8.41 -2.26 1.58
C THR A 72 -9.65 -3.11 1.33
N LEU A 73 -10.79 -2.76 1.93
CA LEU A 73 -12.10 -3.40 1.70
C LEU A 73 -12.06 -4.93 1.81
N GLY A 74 -11.33 -5.45 2.82
CA GLY A 74 -11.22 -6.88 3.11
C GLY A 74 -10.14 -7.63 2.32
N LEU A 75 -9.27 -6.94 1.56
CA LEU A 75 -8.18 -7.55 0.79
C LEU A 75 -6.83 -7.62 1.55
N GLU A 76 -6.77 -7.23 2.81
CA GLU A 76 -5.56 -6.86 3.56
C GLU A 76 -4.49 -7.96 3.66
N ALA A 77 -4.86 -9.14 4.15
CA ALA A 77 -3.90 -10.11 4.66
C ALA A 77 -3.04 -10.82 3.59
N ALA A 78 -3.42 -10.73 2.31
CA ALA A 78 -2.76 -11.48 1.23
C ALA A 78 -2.54 -10.69 -0.08
N SER A 79 -3.01 -9.45 -0.19
CA SER A 79 -2.98 -8.71 -1.47
C SER A 79 -1.75 -7.84 -1.69
N GLY A 80 -0.92 -7.64 -0.64
CA GLY A 80 0.17 -6.66 -0.69
C GLY A 80 -0.32 -5.21 -0.74
N LEU A 81 -1.57 -4.95 -0.32
CA LEU A 81 -2.11 -3.60 -0.17
C LEU A 81 -1.85 -3.06 1.25
N THR A 82 -1.72 -1.75 1.39
CA THR A 82 -1.69 -1.06 2.68
C THR A 82 -2.57 0.18 2.63
N SER A 83 -3.42 0.36 3.64
CA SER A 83 -4.40 1.46 3.61
C SER A 83 -3.84 2.75 4.20
N TYR A 84 -4.18 3.90 3.61
CA TYR A 84 -3.86 5.20 4.19
C TYR A 84 -4.51 5.40 5.57
N ALA A 85 -5.67 4.78 5.81
CA ALA A 85 -6.33 4.79 7.11
C ALA A 85 -5.49 4.09 8.18
N GLU A 86 -4.96 2.90 7.88
CA GLU A 86 -4.10 2.15 8.79
C GLU A 86 -2.78 2.87 9.07
N ILE A 87 -2.15 3.44 8.04
CA ILE A 87 -0.94 4.25 8.21
C ILE A 87 -1.23 5.43 9.13
N GLY A 88 -2.34 6.14 8.90
CA GLY A 88 -2.80 7.24 9.75
C GLY A 88 -2.98 6.79 11.20
N THR A 89 -3.69 5.70 11.46
CA THR A 89 -3.89 5.18 12.83
C THR A 89 -2.56 4.87 13.53
N ARG A 90 -1.58 4.27 12.82
CA ARG A 90 -0.26 3.99 13.40
C ARG A 90 0.53 5.28 13.67
N LEU A 91 0.39 6.28 12.79
CA LEU A 91 1.05 7.57 12.95
C LEU A 91 0.51 8.31 14.18
N GLU A 92 -0.81 8.40 14.33
CA GLU A 92 -1.43 9.03 15.51
C GLU A 92 -1.03 8.32 16.81
N ALA A 93 -0.96 6.99 16.80
CA ALA A 93 -0.52 6.22 17.96
C ALA A 93 0.93 6.54 18.34
N ALA A 94 1.84 6.66 17.36
CA ALA A 94 3.22 7.02 17.61
C ALA A 94 3.38 8.49 18.07
N LEU A 95 2.59 9.41 17.52
CA LEU A 95 2.58 10.82 17.93
C LEU A 95 2.02 11.01 19.35
N GLY A 96 1.08 10.16 19.77
CA GLY A 96 0.47 10.21 21.09
C GLY A 96 1.27 9.52 22.20
N ASP A 97 2.35 8.80 21.88
CA ASP A 97 3.15 8.07 22.85
C ASP A 97 4.29 8.96 23.41
N PRO A 98 4.27 9.33 24.71
CA PRO A 98 5.30 10.18 25.31
C PRO A 98 6.70 9.54 25.35
N LEU A 99 6.82 8.23 25.11
CA LEU A 99 8.10 7.53 25.04
C LEU A 99 8.76 7.61 23.65
N VAL A 100 8.02 8.08 22.64
CA VAL A 100 8.50 8.23 21.26
C VAL A 100 9.13 9.62 21.08
N ALA A 101 10.45 9.65 20.95
CA ALA A 101 11.22 10.84 20.61
C ALA A 101 11.38 11.07 19.10
N GLY A 102 11.07 10.08 18.26
CA GLY A 102 11.15 10.22 16.81
C GLY A 102 10.42 9.10 16.06
N ILE A 103 10.07 9.38 14.80
CA ILE A 103 9.36 8.43 13.92
C ILE A 103 10.17 8.26 12.64
N VAL A 104 10.43 7.00 12.28
CA VAL A 104 11.02 6.62 10.99
C VAL A 104 9.94 6.01 10.12
N LEU A 105 9.77 6.54 8.92
CA LEU A 105 8.92 5.94 7.90
C LEU A 105 9.77 4.98 7.07
N ASP A 106 9.54 3.68 7.23
CA ASP A 106 10.17 2.63 6.43
C ASP A 106 9.30 2.39 5.19
N ILE A 107 9.68 2.99 4.06
CA ILE A 107 8.87 3.03 2.84
C ILE A 107 9.45 2.08 1.79
N ASP A 108 8.68 1.02 1.49
CA ASP A 108 8.89 0.11 0.37
C ASP A 108 7.57 -0.01 -0.39
N SER A 109 7.27 1.02 -1.17
CA SER A 109 5.99 1.15 -1.86
C SER A 109 6.16 1.63 -3.30
N PRO A 110 5.45 1.00 -4.26
CA PRO A 110 5.34 1.52 -5.63
C PRO A 110 4.31 2.66 -5.75
N GLY A 111 3.76 3.16 -4.64
CA GLY A 111 2.62 4.07 -4.62
C GLY A 111 1.28 3.35 -4.76
N GLY A 112 0.28 4.00 -5.35
CA GLY A 112 -1.05 3.40 -5.53
C GLY A 112 -2.13 4.44 -5.82
N GLU A 113 -3.20 4.44 -5.03
CA GLU A 113 -4.31 5.37 -5.21
C GLU A 113 -3.95 6.79 -4.80
N THR A 114 -4.41 7.77 -5.58
CA THR A 114 -4.23 9.19 -5.22
C THR A 114 -5.16 9.58 -4.06
N GLY A 115 -6.36 9.01 -4.00
CA GLY A 115 -7.35 9.36 -2.98
C GLY A 115 -6.89 8.98 -1.58
N GLY A 116 -6.83 9.94 -0.65
CA GLY A 116 -6.34 9.74 0.71
C GLY A 116 -4.84 9.98 0.89
N CYS A 117 -4.06 10.04 -0.20
CA CYS A 117 -2.60 10.24 -0.12
C CYS A 117 -2.27 11.63 0.44
N PHE A 118 -2.87 12.68 -0.12
CA PHE A 118 -2.63 14.06 0.32
C PHE A 118 -3.26 14.35 1.68
N GLU A 119 -4.37 13.70 2.02
CA GLU A 119 -4.98 13.80 3.35
C GLU A 119 -4.08 13.17 4.42
N LEU A 120 -3.47 12.01 4.14
CA LEU A 120 -2.47 11.42 5.04
C LEU A 120 -1.24 12.32 5.17
N ALA A 121 -0.73 12.85 4.05
CA ALA A 121 0.48 13.69 4.04
C ALA A 121 0.34 15.03 4.78
N ARG A 122 -0.89 15.48 5.07
CA ARG A 122 -1.17 16.73 5.82
C ARG A 122 -1.38 16.51 7.31
N ARG A 123 -1.40 15.28 7.78
CA ARG A 123 -1.42 14.97 9.22
C ARG A 123 -0.04 15.28 9.81
#